data_AF-A0A1Y0RDH0-F1
#
_entry.id   AF-A0A1Y0RDH0-F1
#
_cell.length_a   1.000
_cell.length_b   1.000
_cell.length_c   1.000
_cell.angle_alpha   90.00
_cell.angle_beta   90.00
_cell.angle_gamma   90.00
#
_symmetry.space_group_name_H-M   'P 1'
#
loop_
_entity.id
_entity.type
_entity.pdbx_description
1 polymer ?
#
loop_
_entity_poly.entity_id
_entity_poly.type
_entity_poly.pdbx_seq_one_letter_code
_entity_poly.pdbx_strand_id
1 'polypeptide(L)'
;MKLKNHLEKRGRRIQKAMSRDFGISAEFLLKCCQGDTASLQELGQMGKEGALVTKLMPKIKTAALSTIQGTEDLNVGMAEIIQQAATSSLVIGKASSDLVLANQSYINQRNEIVRGHSYAVKKEALRHSQAVDIMKLDAWLDKHMTIVDGKARLLQSSNRLELRQMDADLAYEAKVGEHVLKYGDDSKVELIPQKNYLTEGVSGIIGRIKNAILGF
;
A
#
# COMPACT_ATOMS: atom_id res chain seq x y z
N MET A 1 18.97 8.24 -113.36
CA MET A 1 17.96 9.32 -113.50
C MET A 1 17.55 9.76 -112.09
N LYS A 2 17.82 11.00 -111.67
CA LYS A 2 17.42 11.49 -110.34
C LYS A 2 15.93 11.83 -110.36
N LEU A 3 15.11 11.09 -109.61
CA LEU A 3 13.70 11.42 -109.38
C LEU A 3 13.61 12.79 -108.68
N LYS A 4 12.80 13.72 -109.21
CA LYS A 4 12.60 15.05 -108.61
C LYS A 4 11.59 14.97 -107.47
N ASN A 5 11.94 15.51 -106.30
CA ASN A 5 11.02 15.65 -105.17
C ASN A 5 10.13 16.88 -105.36
N HIS A 6 8.86 16.67 -105.70
CA HIS A 6 7.91 17.77 -105.88
C HIS A 6 7.26 18.25 -104.56
N LEU A 7 7.50 17.56 -103.44
CA LEU A 7 6.88 17.82 -102.14
C LEU A 7 7.69 18.78 -101.24
N GLU A 8 8.94 19.09 -101.62
CA GLU A 8 9.85 19.98 -100.86
C GLU A 8 9.25 21.35 -100.52
N LYS A 9 8.56 21.99 -101.47
CA LYS A 9 7.98 23.34 -101.27
C LYS A 9 6.63 23.33 -100.56
N ARG A 10 5.81 22.29 -100.77
CA ARG A 10 4.44 22.20 -100.22
C ARG A 10 4.37 21.51 -98.85
N GLY A 11 5.35 20.66 -98.50
CA GLY A 11 5.38 19.85 -97.26
C GLY A 11 6.48 20.22 -96.25
N ARG A 12 7.19 21.35 -96.43
CA ARG A 12 8.42 21.71 -95.70
C ARG A 12 8.31 21.66 -94.17
N ARG A 13 7.16 22.04 -93.60
CA ARG A 13 6.93 21.99 -92.14
C ARG A 13 6.83 20.55 -91.62
N ILE A 14 6.14 19.68 -92.35
CA ILE A 14 5.95 18.27 -91.99
C ILE A 14 7.28 17.51 -92.12
N GLN A 15 8.06 17.79 -93.16
CA GLN A 15 9.39 17.19 -93.35
C GLN A 15 10.37 17.58 -92.22
N LYS A 16 10.31 18.82 -91.73
CA LYS A 16 11.10 19.26 -90.57
C LYS A 16 10.71 18.54 -89.28
N ALA A 17 9.41 18.35 -89.03
CA ALA A 17 8.93 17.60 -87.87
C ALA A 17 9.33 16.11 -87.93
N MET A 18 9.19 15.48 -89.10
CA MET A 18 9.60 14.10 -89.33
C MET A 18 11.09 13.86 -89.04
N SER A 19 11.94 14.77 -89.49
CA SER A 19 13.37 14.69 -89.25
C SER A 19 13.74 14.97 -87.80
N ARG A 20 13.04 15.86 -87.11
CA ARG A 20 13.31 16.20 -85.71
C ARG A 20 12.87 15.09 -84.75
N ASP A 21 11.69 14.53 -84.98
CA ASP A 21 11.03 13.65 -84.01
C ASP A 21 11.36 12.17 -84.26
N PHE A 22 11.66 11.79 -85.52
CA PHE A 22 11.94 10.40 -85.89
C PHE A 22 13.31 10.20 -86.56
N GLY A 23 14.08 11.27 -86.77
CA GLY A 23 15.38 11.19 -87.45
C GLY A 23 15.32 10.89 -88.95
N ILE A 24 14.12 10.80 -89.55
CA ILE A 24 13.94 10.44 -90.96
C ILE A 24 13.76 11.72 -91.80
N SER A 25 14.63 11.94 -92.79
CA SER A 25 14.52 13.06 -93.73
C SER A 25 13.89 12.62 -95.06
N ALA A 26 13.26 13.55 -95.77
CA ALA A 26 12.68 13.26 -97.09
C ALA A 26 13.75 12.85 -98.12
N GLU A 27 14.97 13.36 -97.97
CA GLU A 27 16.11 13.05 -98.82
C GLU A 27 16.67 11.64 -98.54
N PHE A 28 16.68 11.22 -97.27
CA PHE A 28 17.01 9.85 -96.88
C PHE A 28 16.04 8.82 -97.47
N LEU A 29 14.73 9.07 -97.42
CA LEU A 29 13.73 8.19 -98.03
C LEU A 29 13.88 8.11 -99.56
N LEU A 30 14.22 9.21 -100.21
CA LEU A 30 14.49 9.24 -101.65
C LEU A 30 15.73 8.42 -102.02
N LYS A 31 16.80 8.43 -101.21
CA LYS A 31 17.96 7.56 -101.40
C LYS A 31 17.58 6.08 -101.27
N CYS A 32 16.74 5.75 -100.28
CA CYS A 32 16.20 4.39 -100.14
C CYS A 32 15.41 3.94 -101.39
N CYS A 33 14.52 4.78 -101.91
CA CYS A 33 13.75 4.49 -103.13
C CYS A 33 14.61 4.39 -104.39
N GLN A 34 15.80 5.01 -104.40
CA GLN A 34 16.76 4.94 -105.50
C GLN A 34 17.69 3.71 -105.40
N GLY A 35 17.50 2.85 -104.39
CA GLY A 35 18.26 1.61 -104.23
C GLY A 35 19.63 1.81 -103.55
N ASP A 36 19.84 2.93 -102.85
CA ASP A 36 21.05 3.13 -102.05
C ASP A 36 21.08 2.12 -100.89
N THR A 37 22.03 1.20 -100.96
CA THR A 37 22.12 0.06 -100.05
C THR A 37 22.40 0.48 -98.61
N ALA A 38 23.18 1.54 -98.40
CA ALA A 38 23.49 2.06 -97.07
C ALA A 38 22.24 2.65 -96.40
N SER A 39 21.49 3.51 -97.11
CA SER A 39 20.26 4.12 -96.59
C SER A 39 19.15 3.06 -96.34
N LEU A 40 19.04 2.04 -97.20
CA LEU A 40 18.10 0.92 -97.01
C LEU A 40 18.46 0.05 -95.79
N GLN A 41 19.75 -0.20 -95.56
CA GLN A 41 20.21 -0.94 -94.37
C GLN A 41 19.91 -0.17 -93.09
N GLU A 42 20.17 1.14 -93.07
CA GLU A 42 19.89 2.01 -91.93
C GLU A 42 18.38 2.06 -91.62
N LEU A 43 17.53 2.22 -92.64
CA LEU A 43 16.07 2.20 -92.46
C LEU A 43 15.57 0.82 -91.95
N GLY A 44 16.15 -0.27 -92.45
CA GLY A 44 15.83 -1.63 -91.97
C GLY A 44 16.26 -1.88 -90.54
N GLN A 45 17.42 -1.33 -90.14
CA GLN A 45 17.93 -1.37 -88.76
C GLN A 45 17.01 -0.59 -87.82
N MET A 46 16.65 0.65 -88.17
CA MET A 46 15.69 1.47 -87.43
C MET A 46 14.32 0.79 -87.28
N GLY A 47 13.85 0.10 -88.32
CA GLY A 47 12.61 -0.66 -88.27
C GLY A 47 12.68 -1.87 -87.32
N LYS A 48 13.80 -2.61 -87.33
CA LYS A 48 14.04 -3.73 -86.40
C LYS A 48 14.16 -3.25 -84.95
N GLU A 49 14.88 -2.15 -84.73
CA GLU A 49 15.04 -1.53 -83.41
C GLU A 49 13.71 -0.98 -82.89
N GLY A 50 12.94 -0.29 -83.73
CA GLY A 50 11.60 0.19 -83.39
C GLY A 50 10.63 -0.94 -83.04
N ALA A 51 10.64 -2.06 -83.79
CA ALA A 51 9.83 -3.23 -83.50
C ALA A 51 10.27 -3.94 -82.20
N LEU A 52 11.57 -4.02 -81.95
CA LEU A 52 12.13 -4.57 -80.71
C LEU A 52 11.74 -3.72 -79.50
N VAL A 53 11.89 -2.40 -79.59
CA VAL A 53 11.50 -1.44 -78.55
C VAL A 53 10.00 -1.54 -78.29
N THR A 54 9.16 -1.57 -79.33
CA THR A 54 7.70 -1.71 -79.17
C THR A 54 7.32 -3.01 -78.46
N LYS A 55 8.05 -4.10 -78.69
CA LYS A 55 7.81 -5.40 -78.07
C LYS A 55 8.34 -5.50 -76.63
N LEU A 56 9.48 -4.90 -76.33
CA LEU A 56 10.18 -5.06 -75.05
C LEU A 56 9.85 -3.94 -74.05
N MET A 57 9.65 -2.71 -74.50
CA MET A 57 9.45 -1.55 -73.63
C MET A 57 8.26 -1.71 -72.66
N PRO A 58 7.08 -2.22 -73.07
CA PRO A 58 5.99 -2.47 -72.13
C PRO A 58 6.38 -3.48 -71.04
N LYS A 59 7.13 -4.53 -71.38
CA LYS A 59 7.58 -5.55 -70.43
C LYS A 59 8.60 -4.99 -69.44
N ILE A 60 9.54 -4.19 -69.92
CA ILE A 60 10.54 -3.49 -69.09
C ILE A 60 9.84 -2.52 -68.15
N LYS A 61 8.87 -1.74 -68.64
CA LYS A 61 8.07 -0.83 -67.83
C LYS A 61 7.32 -1.57 -66.72
N THR A 62 6.61 -2.66 -67.05
CA THR A 62 5.87 -3.46 -66.05
C THR A 62 6.81 -4.06 -65.01
N ALA A 63 7.95 -4.63 -65.44
CA ALA A 63 8.94 -5.19 -64.52
C ALA A 63 9.53 -4.12 -63.60
N ALA A 64 9.94 -2.97 -64.14
CA ALA A 64 10.49 -1.87 -63.35
C ALA A 64 9.48 -1.32 -62.33
N LEU A 65 8.23 -1.08 -62.74
CA LEU A 65 7.17 -0.63 -61.84
C LEU A 65 6.86 -1.67 -60.76
N SER A 66 6.83 -2.96 -61.11
CA SER A 66 6.61 -4.03 -60.14
C SER A 66 7.75 -4.12 -59.12
N THR A 67 9.00 -3.90 -59.53
CA THR A 67 10.15 -3.88 -58.62
C THR A 67 10.10 -2.65 -57.70
N ILE A 68 9.75 -1.47 -58.23
CA ILE A 68 9.59 -0.25 -57.43
C ILE A 68 8.48 -0.45 -56.39
N GLN A 69 7.31 -0.91 -56.81
CA GLN A 69 6.18 -1.17 -55.91
C GLN A 69 6.52 -2.22 -54.86
N GLY A 70 7.14 -3.34 -55.26
CA GLY A 70 7.55 -4.37 -54.31
C GLY A 70 8.57 -3.87 -53.28
N THR A 71 9.45 -2.95 -53.67
CA THR A 71 10.42 -2.32 -52.75
C THR A 71 9.74 -1.32 -51.81
N GLU A 72 8.77 -0.56 -52.31
CA GLU A 72 7.95 0.35 -51.51
C GLU A 72 7.14 -0.42 -50.47
N ASP A 73 6.34 -1.41 -50.91
CA ASP A 73 5.49 -2.23 -50.04
C ASP A 73 6.31 -2.96 -48.97
N LEU A 74 7.49 -3.49 -49.33
CA LEU A 74 8.40 -4.13 -48.38
C LEU A 74 8.89 -3.15 -47.31
N ASN A 75 9.33 -1.96 -47.70
CA ASN A 75 9.85 -0.98 -46.75
C ASN A 75 8.75 -0.41 -45.85
N VAL A 76 7.58 -0.11 -46.41
CA VAL A 76 6.41 0.35 -45.64
C VAL A 76 5.97 -0.72 -44.65
N GLY A 77 5.80 -1.97 -45.10
CA GLY A 77 5.43 -3.08 -44.23
C GLY A 77 6.47 -3.36 -43.13
N MET A 78 7.76 -3.30 -43.45
CA MET A 78 8.81 -3.42 -42.43
C MET A 78 8.77 -2.28 -41.40
N ALA A 79 8.55 -1.04 -41.84
CA ALA A 79 8.43 0.10 -40.95
C ALA A 79 7.23 -0.04 -40.00
N GLU A 80 6.08 -0.47 -40.51
CA GLU A 80 4.87 -0.73 -39.70
C GLU A 80 5.11 -1.84 -38.66
N ILE A 81 5.75 -2.94 -39.05
CA ILE A 81 6.09 -4.04 -38.13
C ILE A 81 7.02 -3.54 -37.02
N ILE A 82 8.06 -2.77 -37.36
CA ILE A 82 9.00 -2.23 -36.37
C ILE A 82 8.29 -1.25 -35.43
N GLN A 83 7.43 -0.37 -35.96
CA GLN A 83 6.67 0.58 -35.15
C GLN A 83 5.71 -0.13 -34.19
N GLN A 84 5.02 -1.17 -34.65
CA GLN A 84 4.12 -1.99 -33.84
C GLN A 84 4.89 -2.79 -32.78
N ALA A 85 6.06 -3.33 -33.12
CA ALA A 85 6.93 -4.03 -32.18
C ALA A 85 7.43 -3.09 -31.07
N ALA A 86 7.83 -1.86 -31.42
CA ALA A 86 8.26 -0.85 -30.46
C ALA A 86 7.15 -0.46 -29.49
N THR A 87 5.94 -0.19 -29.99
CA THR A 87 4.78 0.12 -29.14
C THR A 87 4.40 -1.06 -28.24
N SER A 88 4.38 -2.28 -28.78
CA SER A 88 4.08 -3.49 -28.01
C SER A 88 5.11 -3.72 -26.91
N SER A 89 6.40 -3.53 -27.21
CA SER A 89 7.50 -3.65 -26.24
C SER A 89 7.36 -2.65 -25.09
N LEU A 90 7.01 -1.40 -25.38
CA LEU A 90 6.76 -0.38 -24.34
C LEU A 90 5.58 -0.75 -23.44
N VAL A 91 4.48 -1.27 -24.02
CA VAL A 91 3.31 -1.71 -23.25
C VAL A 91 3.66 -2.90 -22.35
N ILE A 92 4.40 -3.88 -22.87
CA ILE A 92 4.89 -5.03 -22.08
C ILE A 92 5.81 -4.57 -20.96
N GLY A 93 6.76 -3.68 -21.26
CA GLY A 93 7.67 -3.11 -20.28
C GLY A 93 6.92 -2.41 -19.14
N LYS A 94 5.92 -1.58 -19.48
CA LYS A 94 5.05 -0.91 -18.50
C LYS A 94 4.29 -1.91 -17.63
N ALA A 95 3.62 -2.90 -18.25
CA ALA A 95 2.87 -3.92 -17.52
C ALA A 95 3.76 -4.74 -16.58
N SER A 96 4.99 -5.04 -17.00
CA SER A 96 6.01 -5.70 -16.17
C SER A 96 6.41 -4.84 -14.97
N SER A 97 6.68 -3.54 -15.18
CA SER A 97 6.97 -2.61 -14.08
C SER A 97 5.81 -2.47 -13.10
N ASP A 98 4.57 -2.37 -13.59
CA ASP A 98 3.36 -2.29 -12.76
C ASP A 98 3.19 -3.56 -11.91
N LEU A 99 3.47 -4.75 -12.47
CA LEU A 99 3.44 -6.02 -11.75
C LEU A 99 4.48 -6.06 -10.62
N VAL A 100 5.71 -5.60 -10.88
CA VAL A 100 6.78 -5.53 -9.86
C VAL A 100 6.36 -4.60 -8.71
N LEU A 101 5.82 -3.42 -9.03
CA LEU A 101 5.32 -2.48 -8.03
C LEU A 101 4.16 -3.07 -7.21
N ALA A 102 3.20 -3.73 -7.86
CA ALA A 102 2.10 -4.39 -7.18
C ALA A 102 2.58 -5.50 -6.24
N ASN A 103 3.55 -6.32 -6.69
CA ASN A 103 4.16 -7.36 -5.86
C ASN A 103 4.89 -6.77 -4.64
N GLN A 104 5.66 -5.70 -4.83
CA GLN A 104 6.33 -5.02 -3.72
C GLN A 104 5.34 -4.42 -2.73
N SER A 105 4.26 -3.80 -3.22
CA SER A 105 3.17 -3.29 -2.38
C SER A 105 2.52 -4.39 -1.57
N TYR A 106 2.24 -5.55 -2.19
CA TYR A 106 1.69 -6.71 -1.50
C TYR A 106 2.62 -7.22 -0.38
N ILE A 107 3.92 -7.35 -0.65
CA ILE A 107 4.92 -7.73 0.35
C ILE A 107 4.95 -6.73 1.51
N ASN A 108 4.93 -5.43 1.22
CA ASN A 108 4.93 -4.38 2.22
C ASN A 108 3.67 -4.44 3.10
N GLN A 109 2.48 -4.55 2.50
CA GLN A 109 1.21 -4.69 3.24
C GLN A 109 1.20 -5.94 4.13
N ARG A 110 1.74 -7.07 3.64
CA ARG A 110 1.88 -8.28 4.46
C ARG A 110 2.78 -8.04 5.67
N ASN A 111 3.92 -7.38 5.48
CA ASN A 111 4.84 -7.05 6.57
C ASN A 111 4.20 -6.09 7.57
N GLU A 112 3.42 -5.12 7.10
CA GLU A 112 2.65 -4.20 7.95
C GLU A 112 1.61 -4.95 8.80
N ILE A 113 0.85 -5.89 8.22
CA ILE A 113 -0.11 -6.72 8.95
C ILE A 113 0.60 -7.53 10.04
N VAL A 114 1.72 -8.18 9.71
CA VAL A 114 2.50 -8.98 10.68
C VAL A 114 3.02 -8.11 11.81
N ARG A 115 3.57 -6.92 11.49
CA ARG A 115 4.03 -5.96 12.50
C ARG A 115 2.87 -5.47 13.36
N GLY A 116 1.74 -5.10 12.74
CA GLY A 116 0.53 -4.67 13.43
C GLY A 116 0.01 -5.71 14.42
N HIS A 117 -0.03 -6.98 14.01
CA HIS A 117 -0.38 -8.09 14.90
C HIS A 117 0.60 -8.22 16.07
N SER A 118 1.91 -8.18 15.80
CA SER A 118 2.94 -8.24 16.85
C SER A 118 2.79 -7.09 17.87
N TYR A 119 2.53 -5.87 17.40
CA TYR A 119 2.26 -4.74 18.28
C TYR A 119 0.97 -4.91 19.09
N ALA A 120 -0.10 -5.43 18.47
CA ALA A 120 -1.36 -5.71 19.16
C ALA A 120 -1.18 -6.72 20.30
N VAL A 121 -0.45 -7.81 20.05
CA VAL A 121 -0.11 -8.82 21.08
C VAL A 121 0.69 -8.20 22.22
N LYS A 122 1.71 -7.40 21.92
CA LYS A 122 2.51 -6.71 22.95
C LYS A 122 1.69 -5.71 23.77
N LYS A 123 0.82 -4.95 23.10
CA LYS A 123 -0.09 -4.00 23.76
C LYS A 123 -1.05 -4.73 24.70
N GLU A 124 -1.60 -5.86 24.28
CA GLU A 124 -2.51 -6.64 25.10
C GLU A 124 -1.80 -7.30 26.29
N ALA A 125 -0.58 -7.81 26.08
CA ALA A 125 0.25 -8.33 27.17
C ALA A 125 0.58 -7.25 28.21
N LEU A 126 0.90 -6.03 27.78
CA LEU A 126 1.14 -4.90 28.68
C LEU A 126 -0.12 -4.53 29.46
N ARG A 127 -1.28 -4.43 28.79
CA ARG A 127 -2.57 -4.16 29.42
C ARG A 127 -2.88 -5.20 30.49
N HIS A 128 -2.66 -6.47 30.18
CA HIS A 128 -2.89 -7.57 31.11
C HIS A 128 -1.94 -7.49 32.33
N SER A 129 -0.65 -7.25 32.11
CA SER A 129 0.32 -7.05 33.20
C SER A 129 -0.10 -5.92 34.13
N GLN A 130 -0.47 -4.77 33.57
CA GLN A 130 -0.92 -3.61 34.34
C GLN A 130 -2.19 -3.91 35.15
N ALA A 131 -3.16 -4.62 34.57
CA ALA A 131 -4.37 -5.04 35.28
C ALA A 131 -4.04 -5.97 36.46
N VAL A 132 -3.13 -6.93 36.25
CA VAL A 132 -2.67 -7.84 37.32
C VAL A 132 -1.96 -7.07 38.43
N ASP A 133 -1.12 -6.09 38.10
CA ASP A 133 -0.40 -5.30 39.10
C ASP A 133 -1.34 -4.42 39.93
N ILE A 134 -2.36 -3.83 39.31
CA ILE A 134 -3.43 -3.10 40.02
C ILE A 134 -4.18 -4.05 40.96
N MET A 135 -4.60 -5.23 40.49
CA MET A 135 -5.28 -6.22 41.35
C MET A 135 -4.43 -6.65 42.55
N LYS A 136 -3.11 -6.79 42.37
CA LYS A 136 -2.18 -7.10 43.48
C LYS A 136 -2.09 -5.97 44.49
N LEU A 137 -2.05 -4.71 44.02
CA LEU A 137 -2.04 -3.54 44.89
C LEU A 137 -3.33 -3.43 45.70
N ASP A 138 -4.49 -3.62 45.06
CA ASP A 138 -5.79 -3.61 45.73
C ASP A 138 -5.86 -4.73 46.79
N ALA A 139 -5.46 -5.96 46.44
CA ALA A 139 -5.42 -7.07 47.39
C ALA A 139 -4.47 -6.82 48.57
N TRP A 140 -3.35 -6.12 48.33
CA TRP A 140 -2.42 -5.71 49.39
C TRP A 140 -3.04 -4.64 50.31
N LEU A 141 -3.71 -3.63 49.74
CA LEU A 141 -4.43 -2.60 50.49
C LEU A 141 -5.53 -3.22 51.35
N ASP A 142 -6.37 -4.09 50.79
CA ASP A 142 -7.44 -4.79 51.51
C ASP A 142 -6.89 -5.64 52.67
N LYS A 143 -5.78 -6.35 52.44
CA LYS A 143 -5.09 -7.09 53.50
C LYS A 143 -4.63 -6.16 54.63
N HIS A 144 -4.09 -4.99 54.29
CA HIS A 144 -3.65 -4.04 55.32
C HIS A 144 -4.82 -3.40 56.07
N MET A 145 -5.89 -3.03 55.37
CA MET A 145 -7.11 -2.50 55.98
C MET A 145 -7.75 -3.52 56.93
N THR A 146 -7.88 -4.78 56.51
CA THR A 146 -8.44 -5.84 57.37
C THR A 146 -7.58 -6.11 58.61
N ILE A 147 -6.25 -6.00 58.52
CA ILE A 147 -5.35 -6.09 59.70
C ILE A 147 -5.60 -4.92 60.66
N VAL A 148 -5.70 -3.69 60.14
CA VAL A 148 -5.95 -2.48 60.96
C VAL A 148 -7.32 -2.57 61.63
N ASP A 149 -8.36 -2.95 60.89
CA ASP A 149 -9.71 -3.15 61.42
C ASP A 149 -9.75 -4.25 62.48
N GLY A 150 -9.02 -5.35 62.25
CA GLY A 150 -8.86 -6.43 63.22
C GLY A 150 -8.21 -5.94 64.52
N LYS A 151 -7.13 -5.16 64.44
CA LYS A 151 -6.48 -4.54 65.60
C LYS A 151 -7.42 -3.58 66.34
N ALA A 152 -8.15 -2.74 65.60
CA ALA A 152 -9.11 -1.80 66.19
C ALA A 152 -10.25 -2.53 66.92
N ARG A 153 -10.83 -3.59 66.33
CA ARG A 153 -11.86 -4.42 66.95
C ARG A 153 -11.36 -5.12 68.21
N LEU A 154 -10.12 -5.63 68.19
CA LEU A 154 -9.49 -6.24 69.38
C LEU A 154 -9.33 -5.22 70.51
N LEU A 155 -8.86 -4.01 70.21
CA LEU A 155 -8.74 -2.93 71.18
C LEU A 155 -10.11 -2.53 71.76
N GLN A 156 -11.13 -2.38 70.91
CA GLN A 156 -12.50 -2.09 71.36
C GLN A 156 -13.03 -3.19 72.29
N SER A 157 -12.81 -4.46 71.94
CA SER A 157 -13.25 -5.58 72.79
C SER A 157 -12.48 -5.65 74.11
N SER A 158 -11.18 -5.34 74.09
CA SER A 158 -10.34 -5.27 75.30
C SER A 158 -10.80 -4.13 76.21
N ASN A 159 -11.02 -2.93 75.66
CA ASN A 159 -11.40 -1.74 76.41
C ASN A 159 -12.86 -1.80 76.89
N ARG A 160 -13.71 -2.66 76.33
CA ARG A 160 -15.12 -2.79 76.73
C ARG A 160 -15.30 -3.12 78.20
N LEU A 161 -14.39 -3.92 78.79
CA LEU A 161 -14.44 -4.26 80.21
C LEU A 161 -14.04 -3.07 81.09
N GLU A 162 -12.98 -2.36 80.71
CA GLU A 162 -12.55 -1.13 81.40
C GLU A 162 -13.66 -0.05 81.35
N LEU A 163 -14.30 0.15 80.20
CA LEU A 163 -15.42 1.08 80.06
C LEU A 163 -16.63 0.68 80.92
N ARG A 164 -16.97 -0.62 80.97
CA ARG A 164 -18.05 -1.10 81.85
C ARG A 164 -17.72 -0.97 83.34
N GLN A 165 -16.44 -1.07 83.70
CA GLN A 165 -16.02 -0.81 85.08
C GLN A 165 -16.24 0.66 85.43
N MET A 166 -15.82 1.58 84.57
CA MET A 166 -16.04 3.02 84.77
C MET A 166 -17.53 3.36 84.94
N ASP A 167 -18.40 2.83 84.08
CA ASP A 167 -19.85 3.03 84.20
C ASP A 167 -20.42 2.47 85.51
N ALA A 168 -19.90 1.32 85.96
CA ALA A 168 -20.34 0.68 87.20
C ALA A 168 -19.88 1.45 88.45
N ASP A 169 -18.67 2.00 88.41
CA ASP A 169 -18.12 2.86 89.47
C ASP A 169 -18.92 4.16 89.57
N LEU A 170 -19.22 4.82 88.43
CA LEU A 170 -20.08 6.00 88.40
C LEU A 170 -21.49 5.72 88.95
N ALA A 171 -22.09 4.58 88.56
CA ALA A 171 -23.39 4.19 89.06
C ALA A 171 -23.39 3.84 90.56
N TYR A 172 -22.29 3.29 91.07
CA TYR A 172 -22.10 3.04 92.50
C TYR A 172 -21.97 4.37 93.25
N GLU A 173 -21.10 5.29 92.81
CA GLU A 173 -20.94 6.62 93.40
C GLU A 173 -22.25 7.39 93.46
N ALA A 174 -23.05 7.37 92.38
CA ALA A 174 -24.36 7.99 92.36
C ALA A 174 -25.31 7.40 93.43
N LYS A 175 -25.35 6.06 93.55
CA LYS A 175 -26.16 5.38 94.56
C LYS A 175 -25.69 5.63 95.99
N VAL A 176 -24.39 5.70 96.20
CA VAL A 176 -23.80 6.08 97.49
C VAL A 176 -24.24 7.50 97.83
N GLY A 177 -24.14 8.44 96.88
CA GLY A 177 -24.62 9.82 97.04
C GLY A 177 -26.10 9.89 97.42
N GLU A 178 -26.96 9.20 96.68
CA GLU A 178 -28.40 9.12 96.98
C GLU A 178 -28.69 8.51 98.36
N HIS A 179 -27.96 7.45 98.74
CA HIS A 179 -28.15 6.76 100.00
C HIS A 179 -27.69 7.61 101.20
N VAL A 180 -26.54 8.28 101.08
CA VAL A 180 -26.03 9.19 102.11
C VAL A 180 -26.97 10.38 102.29
N LEU A 181 -27.49 10.95 101.19
CA LEU A 181 -28.49 12.01 101.25
C LEU A 181 -29.79 11.58 101.94
N LYS A 182 -30.21 10.32 101.75
CA LYS A 182 -31.47 9.81 102.29
C LYS A 182 -31.38 9.38 103.77
N TYR A 183 -30.24 8.85 104.21
CA TYR A 183 -30.10 8.22 105.52
C TYR A 183 -29.15 8.95 106.49
N GLY A 184 -28.42 9.98 106.04
CA GLY A 184 -27.59 10.83 106.92
C GLY A 184 -26.54 10.04 107.72
N ASP A 185 -26.40 10.33 109.02
CA ASP A 185 -25.42 9.70 109.91
C ASP A 185 -25.65 8.19 110.14
N ASP A 186 -26.86 7.68 109.86
CA ASP A 186 -27.19 6.24 109.95
C ASP A 186 -26.86 5.47 108.66
N SER A 187 -26.28 6.14 107.65
CA SER A 187 -26.02 5.54 106.34
C SER A 187 -24.91 4.48 106.40
N LYS A 188 -25.27 3.22 106.09
CA LYS A 188 -24.32 2.09 105.95
C LYS A 188 -23.94 1.89 104.49
N VAL A 189 -22.98 2.70 104.02
CA VAL A 189 -22.49 2.67 102.63
C VAL A 189 -21.95 1.29 102.22
N GLU A 190 -21.36 0.56 103.17
CA GLU A 190 -20.77 -0.76 102.96
C GLU A 190 -21.76 -1.85 102.49
N LEU A 191 -23.08 -1.62 102.66
CA LEU A 191 -24.12 -2.57 102.24
C LEU A 191 -24.52 -2.40 100.77
N ILE A 192 -24.05 -1.37 100.08
CA ILE A 192 -24.36 -1.14 98.67
C ILE A 192 -23.43 -2.05 97.84
N PRO A 193 -23.97 -2.97 97.02
CA PRO A 193 -23.14 -3.87 96.24
C PRO A 193 -22.46 -3.12 95.08
N GLN A 194 -21.13 -3.11 95.06
CA GLN A 194 -20.34 -2.62 93.94
C GLN A 194 -20.07 -3.76 92.95
N LYS A 195 -20.33 -3.51 91.67
CA LYS A 195 -19.98 -4.46 90.61
C LYS A 195 -18.54 -4.21 90.20
N ASN A 196 -17.71 -5.26 90.23
CA ASN A 196 -16.32 -5.17 89.78
C ASN A 196 -16.05 -6.18 88.65
N TYR A 197 -15.92 -5.65 87.45
CA TYR A 197 -15.64 -6.36 86.21
C TYR A 197 -14.15 -6.61 85.98
N LEU A 198 -13.25 -6.15 86.88
CA LEU A 198 -11.79 -6.30 86.76
C LEU A 198 -11.17 -7.31 87.74
N THR A 199 -11.84 -7.68 88.84
CA THR A 199 -11.24 -8.45 89.97
C THR A 199 -11.48 -9.96 90.00
N GLU A 200 -11.92 -10.58 88.91
CA GLU A 200 -11.95 -12.05 88.81
C GLU A 200 -11.06 -12.53 87.66
N GLY A 201 -9.81 -12.90 87.94
CA GLY A 201 -8.91 -13.73 87.09
C GLY A 201 -8.55 -13.25 85.66
N VAL A 202 -9.25 -12.27 85.11
CA VAL A 202 -9.25 -11.89 83.68
C VAL A 202 -8.31 -10.72 83.40
N SER A 203 -8.11 -9.83 84.39
CA SER A 203 -7.20 -8.66 84.28
C SER A 203 -5.75 -9.04 83.93
N GLY A 204 -5.23 -10.15 84.49
CA GLY A 204 -3.87 -10.62 84.21
C GLY A 204 -3.65 -11.18 82.80
N ILE A 205 -4.72 -11.68 82.15
CA ILE A 205 -4.65 -12.23 80.78
C ILE A 205 -4.75 -11.09 79.76
N ILE A 206 -5.63 -10.12 80.00
CA ILE A 206 -5.82 -8.97 79.12
C ILE A 206 -4.57 -8.07 79.08
N GLY A 207 -3.91 -7.84 80.22
CA GLY A 207 -2.64 -7.08 80.27
C GLY A 207 -1.52 -7.72 79.43
N ARG A 208 -1.43 -9.05 79.40
CA ARG A 208 -0.45 -9.78 78.58
C ARG A 208 -0.75 -9.68 77.08
N ILE A 209 -2.03 -9.71 76.70
CA ILE A 209 -2.47 -9.54 75.31
C ILE A 209 -2.22 -8.08 74.85
N LYS A 210 -2.44 -7.10 75.72
CA LYS A 210 -2.17 -5.67 75.45
C LYS A 210 -0.69 -5.44 75.15
N ASN A 211 0.24 -6.01 75.93
CA ASN A 211 1.69 -5.89 75.69
C ASN A 211 2.16 -6.64 74.44
N ALA A 212 1.60 -7.82 74.14
CA ALA A 212 1.96 -8.59 72.96
C ALA A 212 1.49 -7.95 71.63
N ILE A 213 0.40 -7.17 71.65
CA ILE A 213 -0.18 -6.54 70.46
C ILE A 213 0.32 -5.09 70.26
N LEU A 214 0.57 -4.33 71.33
CA LEU A 214 0.93 -2.91 71.26
C LEU A 214 2.44 -2.62 71.33
N GLY A 215 3.28 -3.60 71.71
CA GLY A 215 4.74 -3.47 71.60
C GLY A 215 5.35 -2.29 72.37
N PHE A 216 4.96 -2.10 73.64
CA PHE A 216 5.76 -1.39 74.64
C PHE A 216 6.32 -2.38 75.64
#